data_AF-A0A061EFH8-F1
#
_entry.id   AF-A0A061EFH8-F1
#
_cell.length_a   1.000
_cell.length_b   1.000
_cell.length_c   1.000
_cell.angle_alpha   90.00
_cell.angle_beta   90.00
_cell.angle_gamma   90.00
#
_symmetry.space_group_name_H-M   'P 1'
#
loop_
_entity.id
_entity.type
_entity.pdbx_description
1 polymer ?
#
loop_
_entity_poly.entity_id
_entity_poly.type
_entity_poly.pdbx_seq_one_letter_code
_entity_poly.pdbx_strand_id
1 'polypeptide(L)'
;MLSLTFVPSPNSYAFINGIEIVSKPSSLYMRSDDTQPTLVGYGSSFLLQNTTNLETFYRLNVGGQEISNIEDTGMYRTWSQDEAYIYGVAIRTIQSFLNDSIKYTPRIPAYTAPLNVYATERTMAVDSHINLNYNLT
;
A
#
# COMPACT_ATOMS: atom_id res chain seq x y z
N MET A 1 13.68 8.93 -22.44
CA MET A 1 13.20 10.31 -22.27
C MET A 1 11.75 10.24 -21.83
N LEU A 2 11.37 10.95 -20.76
CA LEU A 2 9.97 11.03 -20.30
C LEU A 2 9.34 12.29 -20.91
N SER A 3 8.20 12.14 -21.58
CA SER A 3 7.41 13.25 -22.11
C SER A 3 6.02 13.22 -21.46
N LEU A 4 5.62 14.34 -20.87
CA LEU A 4 4.30 14.50 -20.25
C LEU A 4 3.52 15.54 -21.05
N THR A 5 2.33 15.18 -21.50
CA THR A 5 1.50 16.03 -22.37
C THR A 5 0.11 16.17 -21.78
N PHE A 6 -0.34 17.42 -21.57
CA PHE A 6 -1.68 17.74 -21.12
C PHE A 6 -2.51 18.23 -22.31
N VAL A 7 -3.60 17.54 -22.62
CA VAL A 7 -4.47 17.87 -23.76
C VAL A 7 -5.87 18.18 -23.22
N PRO A 8 -6.27 19.46 -23.11
CA PRO A 8 -7.62 19.81 -22.69
C PRO A 8 -8.64 19.47 -23.78
N SER A 9 -9.88 19.23 -23.38
CA SER A 9 -11.00 19.14 -24.32
C SER A 9 -11.24 20.50 -25.02
N PRO A 10 -11.92 20.53 -26.19
CA PRO A 10 -12.23 21.78 -26.88
C PRO A 10 -12.91 22.81 -25.95
N ASN A 11 -12.56 24.09 -26.11
CA ASN A 11 -13.05 25.20 -25.27
C ASN A 11 -12.79 25.04 -23.76
N SER A 12 -11.78 24.26 -23.37
CA SER A 12 -11.38 24.03 -21.98
C SER A 12 -9.90 24.35 -21.76
N TYR A 13 -9.47 24.41 -20.51
CA TYR A 13 -8.08 24.59 -20.10
C TYR A 13 -7.61 23.42 -19.23
N ALA A 14 -6.31 23.17 -19.23
CA ALA A 14 -5.67 22.24 -18.29
C ALA A 14 -4.75 23.05 -17.37
N PHE A 15 -4.70 22.69 -16.10
CA PHE A 15 -3.78 23.28 -15.14
C PHE A 15 -3.17 22.20 -14.24
N ILE A 16 -1.95 22.45 -13.77
CA ILE A 16 -1.23 21.58 -12.85
C ILE A 16 -0.48 22.46 -11.85
N ASN A 17 -0.60 22.13 -10.56
CA ASN A 17 0.07 22.90 -9.50
C ASN A 17 1.51 22.43 -9.27
N GLY A 18 1.77 21.14 -9.41
CA GLY A 18 3.08 20.55 -9.20
C GLY A 18 3.14 19.14 -9.77
N ILE A 19 4.34 18.74 -10.18
CA ILE A 19 4.63 17.39 -10.68
C ILE A 19 5.82 16.88 -9.89
N GLU A 20 5.68 15.67 -9.36
CA GLU A 20 6.77 14.96 -8.70
C GLU A 20 7.16 13.74 -9.53
N ILE A 21 8.45 13.59 -9.81
CA ILE A 21 9.01 12.43 -10.52
C ILE A 21 10.05 11.80 -9.60
N VAL A 22 9.73 10.64 -9.05
CA VAL A 22 10.58 9.93 -8.09
C VAL A 22 11.06 8.62 -8.71
N SER A 23 12.36 8.36 -8.59
CA SER A 23 12.92 7.06 -8.95
C SER A 23 12.45 6.01 -7.96
N LYS A 24 11.98 4.87 -8.48
CA LYS A 24 11.67 3.69 -7.67
C LYS A 24 12.58 2.52 -8.02
N PRO A 25 12.82 1.58 -7.09
CA PRO A 25 13.40 0.29 -7.41
C PRO A 25 12.56 -0.45 -8.46
N SER A 26 13.22 -1.11 -9.43
CA SER A 26 12.54 -1.88 -10.47
C SER A 26 11.71 -3.03 -9.87
N SER A 27 12.21 -3.61 -8.78
CA SER A 27 11.65 -4.73 -8.02
C SER A 27 10.60 -4.37 -6.97
N LEU A 28 10.11 -3.12 -6.93
CA LEU A 28 9.22 -2.68 -5.85
C LEU A 28 7.86 -3.41 -5.83
N TYR A 29 7.27 -3.65 -7.01
CA TYR A 29 5.94 -4.25 -7.14
C TYR A 29 5.95 -5.65 -7.74
N MET A 30 6.88 -5.90 -8.67
CA MET A 30 7.11 -7.20 -9.27
C MET A 30 8.59 -7.37 -9.53
N ARG A 31 9.08 -8.58 -9.27
CA ARG A 31 10.40 -9.05 -9.66
C ARG A 31 10.29 -9.98 -10.86
N SER A 32 11.39 -10.15 -11.58
CA SER A 32 11.43 -11.08 -12.73
C SER A 32 11.22 -12.54 -12.33
N ASP A 33 11.49 -12.89 -11.07
CA ASP A 33 11.37 -14.23 -10.49
C ASP A 33 10.11 -14.42 -9.63
N ASP A 34 9.23 -13.41 -9.55
CA ASP A 34 7.98 -13.53 -8.82
C ASP A 34 6.94 -14.35 -9.61
N THR A 35 6.14 -15.14 -8.89
CA THR A 35 4.98 -15.81 -9.45
C THR A 35 3.89 -14.80 -9.76
N GLN A 36 3.23 -14.97 -10.90
CA GLN A 36 2.12 -14.11 -11.31
C GLN A 36 0.98 -14.18 -10.28
N PRO A 37 0.38 -13.03 -9.89
CA PRO A 37 -0.74 -13.02 -8.97
C PRO A 37 -1.95 -13.77 -9.57
N THR A 38 -2.77 -14.37 -8.72
CA THR A 38 -4.02 -15.02 -9.14
C THR A 38 -5.16 -14.02 -9.11
N LEU A 39 -6.01 -14.03 -10.14
CA LEU A 39 -7.25 -13.28 -10.16
C LEU A 39 -8.24 -13.92 -9.18
N VAL A 40 -8.53 -13.19 -8.09
CA VAL A 40 -9.46 -13.63 -7.05
C VAL A 40 -10.83 -13.92 -7.67
N GLY A 41 -11.41 -15.07 -7.34
CA GLY A 41 -12.71 -15.51 -7.86
C GLY A 41 -12.69 -16.23 -9.21
N TYR A 42 -11.57 -16.21 -9.94
CA TYR A 42 -11.46 -16.84 -11.27
C TYR A 42 -10.42 -17.96 -11.34
N GLY A 43 -9.45 -18.00 -10.42
CA GLY A 43 -8.43 -19.04 -10.34
C GLY A 43 -7.37 -18.99 -11.46
N SER A 44 -7.49 -18.05 -12.39
CA SER A 44 -6.50 -17.78 -13.44
C SER A 44 -5.44 -16.79 -12.96
N SER A 45 -4.27 -16.78 -13.59
CA SER A 45 -3.24 -15.77 -13.32
C SER A 45 -3.57 -14.43 -13.97
N PHE A 46 -3.22 -13.34 -13.29
CA PHE A 46 -3.19 -11.99 -13.83
C PHE A 46 -1.76 -11.67 -14.27
N LEU A 47 -1.60 -11.27 -15.53
CA LEU A 47 -0.28 -10.96 -16.07
C LEU A 47 0.15 -9.56 -15.61
N LEU A 48 1.05 -9.52 -14.63
CA LEU A 48 1.70 -8.32 -14.14
C LEU A 48 3.19 -8.36 -14.54
N GLN A 49 3.56 -7.44 -15.43
CA GLN A 49 4.93 -7.31 -15.95
C GLN A 49 5.60 -6.07 -15.35
N ASN A 50 6.93 -6.01 -15.44
CA ASN A 50 7.69 -4.81 -15.07
C ASN A 50 7.35 -3.58 -15.93
N THR A 51 6.72 -3.79 -17.10
CA THR A 51 6.20 -2.78 -18.02
C THR A 51 4.76 -2.37 -17.71
N THR A 52 4.08 -3.03 -16.77
CA THR A 52 2.72 -2.67 -16.38
C THR A 52 2.76 -1.37 -15.57
N ASN A 53 2.04 -0.36 -16.05
CA ASN A 53 1.86 0.91 -15.34
C ASN A 53 0.81 0.74 -14.24
N LEU A 54 1.12 1.25 -13.04
CA LEU A 54 0.25 1.15 -11.88
C LEU A 54 -0.11 2.54 -11.37
N GLU A 55 -1.38 2.71 -11.03
CA GLU A 55 -1.89 3.87 -10.30
C GLU A 55 -2.18 3.45 -8.86
N THR A 56 -1.71 4.23 -7.89
CA THR A 56 -1.98 3.96 -6.47
C THR A 56 -3.33 4.56 -6.10
N PHE A 57 -4.31 3.73 -5.74
CA PHE A 57 -5.60 4.17 -5.22
C PHE A 57 -5.55 4.39 -3.70
N TYR A 58 -4.98 3.41 -2.98
CA TYR A 58 -4.87 3.42 -1.52
C TYR A 58 -3.49 2.93 -1.08
N ARG A 59 -3.00 3.52 0.01
CA ARG A 59 -1.80 3.08 0.72
C ARG A 59 -2.02 3.32 2.21
N LEU A 60 -2.16 2.23 2.97
CA LEU A 60 -2.64 2.29 4.33
C LEU A 60 -1.59 1.77 5.32
N ASN A 61 -1.42 2.47 6.44
CA ASN A 61 -0.76 1.97 7.64
C ASN A 61 -1.82 1.38 8.59
N VAL A 62 -2.06 0.09 8.46
CA VAL A 62 -3.16 -0.62 9.13
C VAL A 62 -2.92 -0.68 10.64
N GLY A 63 -3.86 -0.15 11.43
CA GLY A 63 -3.71 -0.05 12.89
C GLY A 63 -2.64 0.97 13.33
N GLY A 64 -2.08 1.72 12.40
CA GLY A 64 -1.04 2.70 12.67
C GLY A 64 -1.54 4.14 12.62
N GLN A 65 -0.62 5.05 12.92
CA GLN A 65 -0.79 6.48 12.63
C GLN A 65 -0.41 6.75 11.17
N GLU A 66 -0.83 7.90 10.65
CA GLU A 66 -0.37 8.37 9.35
C GLU A 66 1.17 8.47 9.34
N ILE A 67 1.77 8.02 8.24
CA ILE A 67 3.20 8.21 7.97
C ILE A 67 3.32 9.21 6.83
N SER A 68 3.92 10.35 7.13
CA SER A 68 4.12 11.41 6.17
C SER A 68 5.12 11.01 5.08
N ASN A 69 5.11 11.73 3.95
CA ASN A 69 6.03 11.46 2.85
C ASN A 69 7.52 11.54 3.27
N ILE A 70 7.89 12.45 4.18
CA ILE A 70 9.28 12.60 4.65
C ILE A 70 9.74 11.48 5.58
N GLU A 71 8.80 10.74 6.17
CA GLU A 71 9.07 9.58 7.01
C GLU A 71 9.06 8.26 6.22
N ASP A 72 8.81 8.34 4.91
CA ASP A 72 8.91 7.19 4.01
C ASP A 72 10.37 6.80 3.76
N THR A 73 10.55 5.60 3.22
CA THR A 73 11.85 5.01 2.93
C THR A 73 12.39 5.43 1.57
N GLY A 74 12.42 6.75 1.31
CA GLY A 74 13.07 7.37 0.15
C GLY A 74 12.23 7.51 -1.13
N MET A 75 10.94 7.15 -1.09
CA MET A 75 10.03 7.30 -2.23
C MET A 75 8.90 8.33 -2.00
N TYR A 76 8.96 9.05 -0.88
CA TYR A 76 8.02 10.12 -0.54
C TYR A 76 6.55 9.68 -0.55
N ARG A 77 6.28 8.40 -0.23
CA ARG A 77 4.93 7.86 -0.16
C ARG A 77 4.29 8.24 1.16
N THR A 78 3.05 8.74 1.12
CA THR A 78 2.22 8.87 2.32
C THR A 78 1.49 7.56 2.61
N TRP A 79 1.42 7.16 3.88
CA TRP A 79 0.64 5.99 4.34
C TRP A 79 -0.46 6.47 5.28
N SER A 80 -1.71 6.42 4.81
CA SER A 80 -2.85 6.91 5.57
C SER A 80 -3.33 5.89 6.60
N GLN A 81 -4.03 6.34 7.63
CA GLN A 81 -4.70 5.44 8.56
C GLN A 81 -5.80 4.64 7.86
N ASP A 82 -6.06 3.42 8.34
CA ASP A 82 -7.07 2.54 7.76
C ASP A 82 -8.49 2.76 8.29
N GLU A 83 -8.64 3.54 9.37
CA GLU A 83 -9.90 3.69 10.13
C GLU A 83 -11.11 4.13 9.27
N ALA A 84 -10.90 5.04 8.33
CA ALA A 84 -11.96 5.52 7.43
C ALA A 84 -12.46 4.46 6.44
N TYR A 85 -11.71 3.35 6.28
CA TYR A 85 -12.01 2.27 5.35
C TYR A 85 -12.61 1.04 6.04
N ILE A 86 -12.80 1.10 7.36
CA ILE A 86 -13.37 0.02 8.13
C ILE A 86 -14.90 0.09 8.01
N TYR A 87 -15.47 -0.95 7.43
CA TYR A 87 -16.90 -1.16 7.46
C TYR A 87 -17.30 -1.96 8.71
N GLY A 88 -18.20 -1.41 9.52
CA GLY A 88 -18.66 -2.04 10.77
C GLY A 88 -17.86 -1.62 12.01
N VAL A 89 -17.99 -2.39 13.09
CA VAL A 89 -17.46 -2.05 14.42
C VAL A 89 -16.21 -2.88 14.75
N ALA A 90 -15.14 -2.71 13.97
CA ALA A 90 -13.85 -3.39 14.22
C ALA A 90 -12.95 -2.55 15.14
N ILE A 91 -13.20 -2.60 16.45
CA ILE A 91 -12.56 -1.72 17.44
C ILE A 91 -11.35 -2.41 18.11
N ARG A 92 -10.39 -2.93 17.33
CA ARG A 92 -9.12 -3.32 17.97
C ARG A 92 -7.89 -3.10 17.10
N THR A 93 -7.20 -2.01 17.43
CA THR A 93 -5.84 -1.75 17.01
C THR A 93 -4.89 -2.35 18.04
N ILE A 94 -3.88 -3.11 17.61
CA ILE A 94 -2.76 -3.49 18.46
C ILE A 94 -1.53 -2.78 17.90
N GLN A 95 -0.96 -1.86 18.68
CA GLN A 95 0.44 -1.53 18.49
C GLN A 95 1.24 -2.72 18.98
N SER A 96 1.92 -3.42 18.08
CA SER A 96 2.89 -4.42 18.52
C SER A 96 4.05 -3.63 19.13
N PHE A 97 4.18 -3.67 20.45
CA PHE A 97 5.39 -3.22 21.11
C PHE A 97 6.47 -4.21 20.70
N LEU A 98 7.20 -3.87 19.63
CA LEU A 98 8.27 -4.66 19.05
C LEU A 98 9.41 -4.80 20.07
N ASN A 99 9.28 -5.76 20.98
CA ASN A 99 10.42 -6.32 21.69
C ASN A 99 11.32 -7.11 20.72
N ASP A 100 10.79 -7.52 19.56
CA ASP A 100 11.50 -8.18 18.47
C ASP A 100 11.82 -7.21 17.33
N SER A 101 13.08 -7.22 16.87
CA SER A 101 13.51 -6.37 15.75
C SER A 101 12.94 -6.86 14.41
N ILE A 102 12.35 -5.96 13.62
CA ILE A 102 11.95 -6.24 12.23
C ILE A 102 13.18 -6.62 11.41
N LYS A 103 13.15 -7.80 10.79
CA LYS A 103 14.25 -8.33 9.97
C LYS A 103 13.90 -8.27 8.49
N TYR A 104 14.53 -7.35 7.78
CA TYR A 104 14.45 -7.26 6.33
C TYR A 104 15.28 -8.36 5.67
N THR A 105 14.88 -8.76 4.45
CA THR A 105 15.61 -9.75 3.65
C THR A 105 16.01 -9.14 2.31
N PRO A 106 16.95 -9.74 1.55
CA PRO A 106 17.26 -9.28 0.20
C PRO A 106 16.03 -9.29 -0.73
N ARG A 107 15.03 -10.14 -0.44
CA ARG A 107 13.77 -10.20 -1.18
C ARG A 107 12.76 -9.14 -0.72
N ILE A 108 12.75 -8.83 0.59
CA ILE A 108 11.89 -7.82 1.22
C ILE A 108 12.80 -6.75 1.85
N PRO A 109 13.34 -5.83 1.02
CA PRO A 109 14.25 -4.79 1.48
C PRO A 109 13.53 -3.73 2.32
N ALA A 110 14.29 -2.99 3.13
CA ALA A 110 13.76 -1.97 4.03
C ALA A 110 12.96 -0.87 3.35
N TYR A 111 13.19 -0.62 2.05
CA TYR A 111 12.42 0.37 1.30
C TYR A 111 11.01 -0.10 0.90
N THR A 112 10.66 -1.37 1.13
CA THR A 112 9.35 -1.93 0.76
C THR A 112 8.22 -1.14 1.43
N ALA A 113 8.36 -0.90 2.73
CA ALA A 113 7.52 -0.02 3.53
C ALA A 113 8.31 0.47 4.75
N PRO A 114 7.98 1.64 5.32
CA PRO A 114 8.57 2.11 6.57
C PRO A 114 8.38 1.11 7.71
N LEU A 115 9.32 1.10 8.66
CA LEU A 115 9.27 0.20 9.82
C LEU A 115 7.93 0.29 10.58
N ASN A 116 7.38 1.51 10.70
CA ASN A 116 6.12 1.75 11.40
C ASN A 116 4.92 1.05 10.76
N VAL A 117 4.99 0.69 9.46
CA VAL A 117 3.95 -0.11 8.80
C VAL A 117 3.94 -1.54 9.31
N TYR A 118 5.11 -2.09 9.64
CA TYR A 118 5.23 -3.44 10.19
C TYR A 118 5.10 -3.49 11.70
N ALA A 119 5.21 -2.35 12.39
CA ALA A 119 5.12 -2.26 13.85
C ALA A 119 3.68 -2.23 14.36
N THR A 120 2.70 -1.99 13.48
CA THR A 120 1.29 -1.89 13.85
C THR A 120 0.45 -2.88 13.09
N GLU A 121 -0.61 -3.36 13.74
CA GLU A 121 -1.58 -4.23 13.10
C GLU A 121 -2.99 -3.95 13.64
N ARG A 122 -3.98 -4.34 12.84
CA ARG A 122 -5.37 -4.42 13.26
C ARG A 122 -5.76 -5.87 13.34
N THR A 123 -6.36 -6.24 14.48
CA THR A 123 -6.82 -7.61 14.72
C THR A 123 -8.29 -7.61 15.08
N MET A 124 -8.92 -8.76 14.96
CA MET A 124 -10.28 -8.95 15.47
C MET A 124 -10.30 -8.86 17.01
N ALA A 125 -11.49 -8.71 17.58
CA ALA A 125 -11.67 -8.72 19.02
C ALA A 125 -11.29 -10.09 19.62
N VAL A 126 -11.02 -10.12 20.93
CA VAL A 126 -10.65 -11.37 21.62
C VAL A 126 -11.83 -12.35 21.71
N ASP A 127 -13.06 -11.83 21.66
CA ASP A 127 -14.27 -12.65 21.74
C ASP A 127 -14.62 -13.27 20.38
N SER A 128 -14.48 -14.60 20.31
CA SER A 128 -14.82 -15.38 19.11
C SER A 128 -16.29 -15.26 18.71
N HIS A 129 -17.22 -15.03 19.65
CA HIS A 129 -18.64 -14.87 19.34
C HIS A 129 -18.92 -13.55 18.62
N ILE A 130 -18.18 -12.49 18.98
CA ILE A 130 -18.22 -11.22 18.25
C ILE A 130 -17.56 -11.41 16.88
N ASN A 131 -16.47 -12.18 16.81
CA ASN A 131 -15.74 -12.44 15.57
C ASN A 131 -16.58 -13.14 14.49
N LEU A 132 -17.54 -13.98 14.89
CA LEU A 132 -18.47 -14.63 13.96
C LEU A 132 -19.45 -13.67 13.26
N ASN A 133 -19.63 -12.45 13.80
CA ASN A 133 -20.51 -11.45 13.20
C ASN A 133 -19.81 -10.61 12.13
N TYR A 134 -18.49 -10.75 11.94
CA TYR A 134 -17.78 -10.03 10.88
C TYR A 134 -17.94 -10.76 9.55
N ASN A 135 -18.36 -10.01 8.54
CA ASN A 135 -18.37 -10.49 7.16
C ASN A 135 -17.01 -10.19 6.52
N LEU A 136 -16.07 -11.13 6.66
CA LEU A 136 -14.73 -11.05 6.06
C LEU A 136 -14.79 -11.70 4.67
N THR A 137 -15.34 -10.99 3.69
CA THR A 137 -15.40 -11.39 2.27
C THR A 137 -14.23 -10.85 1.48
#